data_AF-A0A4Z0W264-F1
#
_entry.id   AF-A0A4Z0W264-F1
#
_cell.length_a   1.000
_cell.length_b   1.000
_cell.length_c   1.000
_cell.angle_alpha   90.00
_cell.angle_beta   90.00
_cell.angle_gamma   90.00
#
_symmetry.space_group_name_H-M   'P 1'
#
loop_
_entity.id
_entity.type
_entity.pdbx_description
1 polymer ?
#
loop_
_entity_poly.entity_id
_entity_poly.type
_entity_poly.pdbx_seq_one_letter_code
_entity_poly.pdbx_strand_id
1 'polypeptide(L)'
;MARTYFVIEDKTFDHISEIKILGYFTLSQKTLNIDKGISKTKIKKLTGFSNPREKNIPVFLIGQLGKNDKFRSKISGDELIEKAHFKIKEGQEKIAGRGILVECKNIPYLRNFYEKHNYIFIDKEYKKGDLLQYLKILNPEDIIEKR
;
A
#
# COMPACT_ATOMS: atom_id res chain seq x y z
N MET A 1 -3.59 3.05 -15.41
CA MET A 1 -4.93 3.42 -14.90
C MET A 1 -4.94 3.22 -13.39
N ALA A 2 -5.58 4.12 -12.63
CA ALA A 2 -5.72 4.01 -11.18
C ALA A 2 -7.19 3.87 -10.80
N ARG A 3 -7.48 3.23 -9.67
CA ARG A 3 -8.83 3.07 -9.11
C ARG A 3 -8.87 3.65 -7.71
N THR A 4 -9.80 4.56 -7.46
CA THR A 4 -10.02 5.18 -6.15
C THR A 4 -11.21 4.55 -5.47
N TYR A 5 -11.05 4.24 -4.18
CA TYR A 5 -12.06 3.67 -3.32
C TYR A 5 -12.39 4.67 -2.22
N PHE A 6 -13.68 4.94 -2.03
CA PHE A 6 -14.18 5.76 -0.93
C PHE A 6 -14.66 4.85 0.20
N VAL A 7 -14.26 5.16 1.43
CA VAL A 7 -14.78 4.50 2.63
C VAL A 7 -15.91 5.34 3.17
N ILE A 8 -17.11 4.78 3.19
CA ILE A 8 -18.36 5.48 3.54
C ILE A 8 -18.82 4.98 4.93
N GLU A 9 -19.40 5.88 5.74
CA GLU A 9 -20.08 5.50 6.99
C GLU A 9 -21.29 4.64 6.65
N ASP A 10 -21.27 3.37 7.06
CA ASP A 10 -22.42 2.49 6.87
C ASP A 10 -23.51 2.87 7.87
N LYS A 11 -24.57 3.48 7.36
CA LYS A 11 -25.82 3.70 8.09
C LYS A 11 -26.91 3.04 7.28
N THR A 12 -27.58 2.07 7.90
CA THR A 12 -28.85 1.50 7.45
C THR A 12 -29.72 2.66 6.96
N PHE A 13 -30.11 2.59 5.69
CA PHE A 13 -30.75 3.66 4.92
C PHE A 13 -32.07 4.10 5.57
N ASP A 14 -32.01 5.08 6.48
CA ASP A 14 -33.15 5.96 6.72
C ASP A 14 -33.10 7.06 5.66
N HIS A 15 -34.23 7.18 4.97
CA HIS A 15 -34.39 7.91 3.72
C HIS A 15 -33.81 9.34 3.80
N ILE A 16 -32.84 9.63 2.91
CA ILE A 16 -32.14 10.91 2.75
C ILE A 16 -31.10 11.19 3.86
N SER A 17 -30.09 10.33 3.97
CA SER A 17 -28.84 10.66 4.69
C SER A 17 -27.75 11.09 3.70
N GLU A 18 -27.09 12.22 3.95
CA GLU A 18 -25.89 12.65 3.22
C GLU A 18 -24.81 11.55 3.25
N ILE A 19 -24.20 11.25 2.10
CA ILE A 19 -23.07 10.31 2.00
C ILE A 19 -21.88 10.88 2.76
N LYS A 20 -21.44 10.18 3.81
CA LYS A 20 -20.27 10.58 4.60
C LYS A 20 -19.06 9.77 4.21
N ILE A 21 -18.13 10.42 3.50
CA ILE A 21 -16.84 9.84 3.13
C ILE A 21 -15.89 9.99 4.32
N LEU A 22 -15.54 8.88 4.95
CA LEU A 22 -14.61 8.82 6.09
C LEU A 22 -13.14 8.88 5.65
N GLY A 23 -12.86 8.44 4.42
CA GLY A 23 -11.54 8.46 3.82
C GLY A 23 -11.54 7.85 2.43
N TYR A 24 -10.37 7.80 1.81
CA TYR A 24 -10.19 7.21 0.49
C TYR A 24 -8.78 6.63 0.34
N PHE A 25 -8.66 5.73 -0.63
CA PHE A 25 -7.35 5.26 -1.10
C PHE A 25 -7.39 5.01 -2.60
N THR A 26 -6.24 5.16 -3.25
CA THR A 26 -6.10 4.97 -4.70
C THR A 26 -5.08 3.90 -4.98
N LEU A 27 -5.51 2.87 -5.71
CA LEU A 27 -4.70 1.73 -6.11
C LEU A 27 -4.34 1.82 -7.59
N SER A 28 -3.13 1.41 -7.93
CA SER A 28 -2.67 1.25 -9.30
C SER A 28 -1.60 0.17 -9.39
N GLN A 29 -1.12 -0.12 -10.60
CA GLN A 29 0.05 -0.97 -10.81
C GLN A 29 1.26 -0.10 -11.16
N LYS A 30 2.41 -0.47 -10.63
CA LYS A 30 3.69 0.16 -10.95
C LYS A 30 4.77 -0.91 -11.09
N THR A 31 5.81 -0.57 -11.83
CA THR A 31 7.00 -1.39 -11.92
C THR A 31 8.03 -0.86 -10.94
N LEU A 32 8.54 -1.74 -10.07
CA LEU A 32 9.63 -1.42 -9.15
C LEU A 32 10.95 -1.93 -9.72
N ASN A 33 11.92 -1.02 -9.90
CA ASN A 33 13.29 -1.40 -10.19
C ASN A 33 13.99 -1.79 -8.88
N ILE A 34 14.56 -3.00 -8.82
CA ILE A 34 15.15 -3.59 -7.61
C ILE A 34 16.69 -3.49 -7.56
N ASP A 35 17.33 -2.76 -8.47
CA ASP A 35 18.80 -2.64 -8.51
C ASP A 35 19.38 -1.74 -7.42
N LYS A 36 18.55 -0.91 -6.77
CA LYS A 36 19.00 0.07 -5.77
C LYS A 36 18.13 0.05 -4.52
N GLY A 37 18.77 0.06 -3.35
CA GLY A 37 18.11 0.27 -2.05
C GLY A 37 17.31 -0.90 -1.49
N ILE A 38 17.45 -2.10 -2.07
CA ILE A 38 16.81 -3.31 -1.57
C ILE A 38 17.89 -4.39 -1.38
N SER A 39 18.00 -4.92 -0.17
CA SER A 39 18.96 -6.00 0.14
C SER A 39 18.69 -7.27 -0.68
N LYS A 40 19.74 -8.06 -0.99
CA LYS A 40 19.63 -9.35 -1.70
C LYS A 40 18.61 -10.31 -1.08
N THR A 41 18.49 -10.34 0.25
CA THR A 41 17.50 -11.17 0.96
C THR A 41 16.07 -10.75 0.65
N LYS A 42 15.79 -9.45 0.64
CA LYS A 42 14.47 -8.89 0.27
C LYS A 42 14.18 -9.10 -1.21
N ILE A 43 15.18 -8.94 -2.08
CA ILE A 43 15.06 -9.27 -3.51
C ILE A 43 14.70 -10.75 -3.71
N LYS A 44 15.33 -11.65 -2.95
CA LYS A 44 15.00 -13.08 -2.98
C LYS A 44 13.57 -13.35 -2.52
N LYS A 45 13.09 -12.67 -1.46
CA LYS A 45 11.68 -12.77 -1.04
C LYS A 45 10.73 -12.27 -2.12
N LEU A 46 11.05 -11.15 -2.76
CA LEU A 46 10.21 -10.53 -3.79
C LEU A 46 10.21 -11.31 -5.11
N THR A 47 11.32 -11.94 -5.51
CA THR A 47 11.50 -12.52 -6.86
C THR A 47 11.72 -14.03 -6.88
N GLY A 48 11.99 -14.65 -5.73
CA GLY A 48 12.46 -16.03 -5.62
C GLY A 48 13.99 -16.18 -5.80
N PHE A 49 14.66 -15.18 -6.38
CA PHE A 49 16.09 -15.24 -6.71
C PHE A 49 16.85 -14.11 -6.03
N SER A 50 18.07 -14.38 -5.54
CA SER A 50 18.93 -13.34 -4.96
C SER A 50 19.52 -12.40 -6.02
N ASN A 51 19.65 -12.88 -7.26
CA ASN A 51 20.08 -12.10 -8.42
C ASN A 51 19.18 -12.40 -9.63
N PRO A 52 17.95 -11.88 -9.66
CA PRO A 52 17.04 -12.09 -10.77
C PRO A 52 17.57 -11.40 -12.03
N ARG A 53 17.34 -12.01 -13.20
CA ARG A 53 17.67 -11.40 -14.51
C ARG A 53 16.77 -10.19 -14.80
N GLU A 54 15.47 -10.33 -14.49
CA GLU A 54 14.52 -9.22 -14.55
C GLU A 54 14.63 -8.37 -13.28
N LYS A 55 14.84 -7.06 -13.48
CA LYS A 55 14.99 -6.08 -12.41
C LYS A 55 13.75 -5.23 -12.21
N ASN A 56 12.79 -5.34 -13.12
CA ASN A 56 11.53 -4.62 -13.11
C ASN A 56 10.42 -5.55 -12.63
N ILE A 57 10.02 -5.41 -11.37
CA ILE A 57 9.03 -6.29 -10.75
C ILE A 57 7.68 -5.56 -10.68
N PRO A 58 6.58 -6.17 -11.14
CA PRO A 58 5.25 -5.60 -10.97
C PRO A 58 4.86 -5.59 -9.48
N VAL A 59 4.44 -4.42 -9.03
CA VAL A 59 3.93 -4.17 -7.68
C VAL A 59 2.61 -3.41 -7.73
N PHE A 60 1.81 -3.57 -6.67
CA PHE A 60 0.67 -2.70 -6.43
C PHE A 60 1.19 -1.38 -5.84
N LEU A 61 0.58 -0.26 -6.20
CA LEU A 61 0.88 1.06 -5.65
C LEU A 61 -0.34 1.61 -4.94
N ILE A 62 -0.20 1.95 -3.66
CA ILE A 62 -1.13 2.85 -2.96
C ILE A 62 -0.60 4.26 -3.21
N GLY A 63 -1.13 4.91 -4.25
CA GLY A 63 -0.67 6.25 -4.66
C GLY A 63 -1.25 7.36 -3.79
N GLN A 64 -2.38 7.09 -3.14
CA GLN A 64 -3.03 8.02 -2.23
C GLN A 64 -3.69 7.24 -1.09
N LEU A 65 -3.60 7.79 0.12
CA LEU A 65 -4.26 7.32 1.32
C LEU A 65 -4.65 8.55 2.14
N GLY A 66 -5.94 8.89 2.15
CA GLY A 66 -6.44 10.12 2.73
C GLY A 66 -7.56 9.86 3.71
N LYS A 67 -7.44 10.42 4.91
CA LYS A 67 -8.47 10.36 5.94
C LYS A 67 -9.21 11.69 6.00
N ASN A 68 -10.53 11.66 6.16
CA ASN A 68 -11.33 12.87 6.26
C ASN A 68 -11.23 13.45 7.68
N ASP A 69 -10.73 14.68 7.79
CA ASP A 69 -10.58 15.37 9.06
C ASP A 69 -11.90 15.66 9.77
N LYS A 70 -12.98 15.93 9.02
CA LYS A 70 -14.32 16.14 9.58
C LYS A 70 -14.84 14.91 10.34
N PHE A 71 -14.37 13.72 9.95
CA PHE A 71 -14.77 12.45 10.53
C PHE A 71 -13.57 11.70 11.14
N ARG A 72 -12.59 12.45 11.65
CA ARG A 72 -11.34 11.86 12.16
C ARG A 72 -11.53 10.85 13.29
N SER A 73 -12.61 10.93 14.07
CA SER A 73 -12.95 9.98 15.13
C SER A 73 -13.68 8.72 14.64
N LYS A 74 -14.10 8.68 13.37
CA LYS A 74 -14.94 7.61 12.80
C LYS A 74 -14.16 6.51 12.09
N ILE A 75 -12.91 6.77 11.73
CA ILE A 75 -12.01 5.79 11.12
C ILE A 75 -10.58 6.13 11.50
N SER A 76 -9.78 5.15 11.88
CA SER A 76 -8.34 5.31 12.12
C SER A 76 -7.54 5.24 10.80
N GLY A 77 -6.29 5.72 10.82
CA GLY A 77 -5.38 5.49 9.69
C GLY A 77 -5.11 3.99 9.47
N ASP A 78 -5.04 3.24 10.58
CA ASP A 78 -4.82 1.79 10.56
C ASP A 78 -5.97 1.07 9.85
N GLU A 79 -7.22 1.37 10.18
CA GLU A 79 -8.38 0.78 9.48
C GLU A 79 -8.40 1.14 7.99
N LEU A 80 -7.99 2.36 7.63
CA LEU A 80 -7.99 2.80 6.24
C LEU A 80 -6.93 2.07 5.40
N ILE A 81 -5.72 1.87 5.94
CA ILE A 81 -4.67 1.14 5.22
C ILE A 81 -4.95 -0.36 5.14
N GLU A 82 -5.58 -0.95 6.17
CA GLU A 82 -6.04 -2.34 6.12
C GLU A 82 -7.11 -2.55 5.05
N LYS A 83 -8.05 -1.61 4.88
CA LYS A 83 -9.01 -1.65 3.76
C LYS A 83 -8.30 -1.61 2.39
N ALA A 84 -7.21 -0.86 2.27
CA ALA A 84 -6.40 -0.85 1.05
C ALA A 84 -5.67 -2.18 0.84
N HIS A 85 -5.08 -2.77 1.88
CA HIS A 85 -4.44 -4.09 1.80
C HIS A 85 -5.44 -5.17 1.40
N PHE A 86 -6.64 -5.15 1.99
CA PHE A 86 -7.72 -6.08 1.63
C PHE A 86 -8.06 -6.01 0.14
N LYS A 87 -8.27 -4.80 -0.41
CA LYS A 87 -8.52 -4.62 -1.85
C LYS A 87 -7.36 -5.05 -2.73
N ILE A 88 -6.12 -4.86 -2.27
CA ILE A 88 -4.94 -5.35 -2.98
C ILE A 88 -4.90 -6.88 -2.97
N LYS A 89 -5.20 -7.53 -1.84
CA LYS A 89 -5.26 -9.00 -1.73
C LYS A 89 -6.29 -9.59 -2.69
N GLU A 90 -7.50 -9.03 -2.75
CA GLU A 90 -8.52 -9.42 -3.75
C GLU A 90 -8.03 -9.26 -5.21
N GLY A 91 -7.20 -8.24 -5.47
CA GLY A 91 -6.57 -8.04 -6.77
C GLY A 91 -5.43 -9.01 -7.06
N GLN A 92 -4.63 -9.35 -6.04
CA GLN A 92 -3.48 -10.25 -6.12
C GLN A 92 -3.88 -11.67 -6.49
N GLU A 93 -5.02 -12.16 -6.01
CA GLU A 93 -5.57 -13.47 -6.38
C GLU A 93 -5.85 -13.59 -7.89
N LYS A 94 -6.08 -12.45 -8.56
CA LYS A 94 -6.45 -12.38 -9.97
C LYS A 94 -5.29 -11.93 -10.86
N ILE A 95 -4.34 -11.20 -10.30
CA ILE A 95 -3.29 -10.51 -11.05
C ILE A 95 -1.95 -10.66 -10.30
N ALA A 96 -0.91 -11.05 -11.02
CA ALA A 96 0.44 -11.17 -10.46
C ALA A 96 0.92 -9.83 -9.87
N GLY A 97 1.40 -9.86 -8.63
CA GLY A 97 2.03 -8.75 -7.94
C GLY A 97 2.59 -9.24 -6.60
N ARG A 98 3.87 -8.96 -6.34
CA ARG A 98 4.60 -9.55 -5.19
C ARG A 98 4.90 -8.55 -4.07
N GLY A 99 4.45 -7.32 -4.22
CA GLY A 99 4.61 -6.30 -3.20
C GLY A 99 3.64 -5.14 -3.36
N ILE A 100 3.53 -4.36 -2.29
CA ILE A 100 2.82 -3.09 -2.23
C ILE A 100 3.85 -1.99 -2.04
N LEU A 101 3.84 -1.03 -2.95
CA LEU A 101 4.63 0.19 -2.89
C LEU A 101 3.75 1.33 -2.36
N VAL A 102 4.33 2.16 -1.51
CA VAL A 102 3.78 3.47 -1.14
C VAL A 102 4.85 4.55 -1.33
N GLU A 103 4.41 5.76 -1.67
CA GLU A 103 5.26 6.93 -1.86
C GLU A 103 4.76 8.04 -0.94
N CYS A 104 5.62 8.53 -0.04
CA CYS A 104 5.17 9.46 1.00
C CYS A 104 6.19 10.58 1.26
N LYS A 105 5.72 11.69 1.84
CA LYS A 105 6.61 12.79 2.24
C LYS A 105 7.55 12.31 3.35
N ASN A 106 8.79 12.83 3.35
CA ASN A 106 9.75 12.57 4.41
C ASN A 106 9.38 13.34 5.70
N ILE A 107 8.37 12.83 6.43
CA ILE A 107 7.97 13.34 7.74
C ILE A 107 7.87 12.18 8.75
N PRO A 108 8.27 12.36 10.02
CA PRO A 108 8.35 11.28 11.01
C PRO A 108 7.05 10.49 11.17
N TYR A 109 5.90 11.19 11.16
CA TYR A 109 4.59 10.56 11.29
C TYR A 109 4.32 9.51 10.20
N LEU A 110 4.58 9.83 8.93
CA LEU A 110 4.31 8.90 7.82
C LEU A 110 5.28 7.72 7.83
N ARG A 111 6.56 7.97 8.16
CA ARG A 111 7.57 6.91 8.27
C ARG A 111 7.17 5.89 9.32
N ASN A 112 6.87 6.36 10.54
CA ASN A 112 6.41 5.51 11.63
C ASN A 112 5.12 4.77 11.27
N PHE A 113 4.18 5.46 10.60
CA PHE A 113 2.93 4.85 10.15
C PHE A 113 3.18 3.67 9.20
N TYR A 114 3.95 3.86 8.13
CA TYR A 114 4.20 2.78 7.18
C TYR A 114 5.08 1.67 7.76
N GLU A 115 6.10 1.99 8.57
CA GLU A 115 6.95 1.00 9.24
C GLU A 115 6.14 0.13 10.21
N LYS A 116 5.22 0.72 10.99
CA LYS A 116 4.26 -0.01 11.83
C LYS A 116 3.42 -1.02 11.02
N HIS A 117 3.12 -0.71 9.77
CA HIS A 117 2.35 -1.55 8.83
C HIS A 117 3.19 -2.55 8.03
N ASN A 118 4.42 -2.83 8.50
CA ASN A 118 5.40 -3.75 7.91
C ASN A 118 5.89 -3.32 6.51
N TYR A 119 5.85 -2.01 6.24
CA TYR A 119 6.55 -1.49 5.07
C TYR A 119 8.01 -1.22 5.38
N ILE A 120 8.84 -1.46 4.38
CA ILE A 120 10.28 -1.37 4.48
C ILE A 120 10.73 -0.20 3.63
N PHE A 121 11.51 0.71 4.23
CA PHE A 121 12.13 1.80 3.50
C PHE A 121 13.08 1.30 2.41
N ILE A 122 12.97 1.86 1.20
CA ILE A 122 13.91 1.63 0.10
C ILE A 122 14.99 2.70 0.18
N ASP A 123 16.19 2.31 0.55
CA ASP A 123 17.32 3.22 0.76
C ASP A 123 18.06 3.51 -0.54
N LYS A 124 17.66 4.58 -1.22
CA LYS A 124 18.24 5.03 -2.48
C LYS A 124 18.54 6.52 -2.42
N GLU A 125 19.20 7.03 -3.44
CA GLU A 125 19.38 8.48 -3.57
C GLU A 125 18.02 9.16 -3.78
N TYR A 126 17.70 10.08 -2.88
CA TYR A 126 16.52 10.95 -2.95
C TYR A 126 16.98 12.40 -3.12
N LYS A 127 16.39 13.11 -4.10
CA LYS A 127 16.57 14.55 -4.28
C LYS A 127 15.63 15.33 -3.36
N LYS A 128 15.91 16.62 -3.17
CA LYS A 128 15.04 17.52 -2.42
C LYS A 128 13.65 17.55 -3.08
N GLY A 129 12.63 17.19 -2.31
CA GLY A 129 11.24 17.14 -2.77
C GLY A 129 10.77 15.77 -3.23
N ASP A 130 11.67 14.77 -3.32
CA ASP A 130 11.28 13.41 -3.65
C ASP A 130 10.41 12.79 -2.54
N LEU A 131 9.50 11.92 -2.95
CA LEU A 131 8.75 11.06 -2.04
C LEU A 131 9.60 9.85 -1.67
N LEU A 132 9.63 9.53 -0.37
CA LEU A 132 10.22 8.29 0.12
C LEU A 132 9.42 7.10 -0.39
N GLN A 133 10.11 6.03 -0.75
CA GLN A 133 9.50 4.78 -1.17
C GLN A 133 9.58 3.73 -0.08
N TYR A 134 8.46 3.06 0.13
CA TYR A 134 8.29 2.03 1.14
C TYR A 134 7.64 0.80 0.49
N LEU A 135 8.20 -0.38 0.72
CA LEU A 135 7.77 -1.64 0.13
C LEU A 135 7.32 -2.62 1.21
N LYS A 136 6.10 -3.14 1.06
CA LYS A 136 5.62 -4.32 1.77
C LYS A 136 5.69 -5.51 0.82
N ILE A 137 6.39 -6.57 1.20
CA ILE A 137 6.44 -7.80 0.40
C ILE A 137 5.20 -8.62 0.73
N LEU A 138 4.52 -9.14 -0.29
CA LEU A 138 3.37 -10.02 -0.13
C LEU A 138 3.86 -11.46 -0.17
N ASN A 139 3.66 -12.24 0.90
CA ASN A 139 4.00 -13.66 0.86
C ASN A 139 2.79 -14.45 0.34
N PRO A 140 3.00 -15.46 -0.52
CA PRO A 140 1.94 -16.39 -0.92
C PRO A 140 1.31 -17.12 0.28
N GLU A 141 2.06 -17.28 1.37
CA GLU A 141 1.60 -17.94 2.60
C GLU A 141 0.61 -17.09 3.41
N ASP A 142 0.67 -15.76 3.28
CA ASP A 142 -0.30 -14.83 3.89
C ASP A 142 -1.69 -14.89 3.19
N ILE A 143 -1.79 -15.65 2.10
CA ILE A 143 -3.04 -15.98 1.39
C ILE A 143 -3.76 -17.13 2.11
N ILE A 144 -3.02 -17.97 2.85
CA ILE A 144 -3.55 -19.12 3.58
C ILE A 144 -3.73 -18.74 5.05
N GLU A 145 -4.58 -17.75 5.33
CA GLU A 145 -5.20 -17.73 6.64
C GLU A 145 -6.26 -18.84 6.68
N LYS A 146 -5.97 -19.79 7.57
CA LYS A 146 -6.72 -20.97 7.99
C LYS A 146 -8.24 -20.81 7.81
N ARG A 147 -8.81 -21.64 6.93
CA ARG A 147 -10.18 -22.14 7.11
C ARG A 147 -10.25 -23.00 8.37
#